data_AF-A0A9Q0TST1-F1
#
_entry.id   AF-A0A9Q0TST1-F1
#
_cell.length_a   1.000
_cell.length_b   1.000
_cell.length_c   1.000
_cell.angle_alpha   90.00
_cell.angle_beta   90.00
_cell.angle_gamma   90.00
#
_symmetry.space_group_name_H-M   'P 1'
#
loop_
_entity.id
_entity.type
_entity.pdbx_description
1 polymer ?
#
loop_
_entity_poly.entity_id
_entity_poly.type
_entity_poly.pdbx_seq_one_letter_code
_entity_poly.pdbx_strand_id
1 'polypeptide(L)'
;MHAHVGYQQKITTSHVPWNHHLSHRQQPLTFLSQPTSPPLNLSTKWNNFKCLAAISKQTQRFFSAVLPTVATRDTSATNRLIKKFVASSPKSIALDALSHLLSPNSTHHPLLYFLALPLYLKISETSWFSWNPKLVAQVVVLLDKQGLDKELEALMSETVSRLEFKERELVLFYCNLVGCNSKHNWARGFDDSYSRLNQLVCDSNSVYVKKQGYKAMISGLCEMGRAREAEVLIGEMRERGMKPDIV
;
A
#
# COMPACT_ATOMS: atom_id res chain seq x y z
N MET A 1 5.24 45.17 35.83
CA MET A 1 4.64 43.83 36.00
C MET A 1 3.81 43.53 34.75
N HIS A 2 4.42 42.91 33.74
CA HIS A 2 3.76 42.57 32.47
C HIS A 2 3.39 41.09 32.48
N ALA A 3 2.10 40.79 32.34
CA ALA A 3 1.59 39.43 32.17
C ALA A 3 1.62 39.07 30.68
N HIS A 4 2.47 38.10 30.31
CA HIS A 4 2.40 37.44 29.01
C HIS A 4 1.35 36.34 29.07
N VAL A 5 0.22 36.55 28.39
CA VAL A 5 -0.75 35.52 28.07
C VAL A 5 -0.20 34.73 26.88
N GLY A 6 0.31 33.53 27.16
CA GLY A 6 0.72 32.58 26.13
C GLY A 6 -0.51 31.96 25.46
N TYR A 7 -0.75 32.31 24.20
CA TYR A 7 -1.68 31.58 23.34
C TYR A 7 -1.06 30.23 22.98
N GLN A 8 -1.50 29.15 23.62
CA GLN A 8 -1.32 27.81 23.08
C GLN A 8 -2.38 27.58 22.01
N GLN A 9 -1.99 27.72 20.74
CA GLN A 9 -2.77 27.17 19.64
C GLN A 9 -2.72 25.65 19.72
N LYS A 10 -3.82 25.06 20.20
CA LYS A 10 -4.12 23.65 20.00
C LYS A 10 -4.21 23.43 18.49
N ILE A 11 -3.24 22.71 17.93
CA ILE A 11 -3.35 22.16 16.58
C ILE A 11 -4.41 21.06 16.67
N THR A 12 -5.67 21.44 16.46
CA THR A 12 -6.75 20.48 16.21
C THR A 12 -6.60 20.07 14.75
N THR A 13 -5.76 19.08 14.46
CA THR A 13 -5.82 18.37 13.17
C THR A 13 -7.21 17.73 13.09
N SER A 14 -8.09 18.30 12.28
CA SER A 14 -9.33 17.64 11.91
C SER A 14 -8.92 16.34 11.21
N HIS A 15 -9.11 15.22 11.90
CA HIS A 15 -8.93 13.90 11.33
C HIS A 15 -9.99 13.73 10.25
N VAL A 16 -9.69 14.15 9.02
CA VAL A 16 -10.57 13.93 7.87
C VAL A 16 -10.65 12.41 7.69
N PRO A 17 -11.80 11.76 7.95
CA PRO A 17 -11.92 10.32 7.81
C PRO A 17 -11.57 9.92 6.38
N TRP A 18 -11.05 8.71 6.18
CA TRP A 18 -10.92 8.11 4.85
C TRP A 18 -12.34 7.87 4.30
N ASN A 19 -12.95 8.93 3.77
CA ASN A 19 -14.26 8.87 3.15
C ASN A 19 -14.05 8.43 1.71
N HIS A 20 -14.32 7.16 1.43
CA HIS A 20 -14.58 6.72 0.07
C HIS A 20 -15.76 7.55 -0.47
N HIS A 21 -15.51 8.50 -1.38
CA HIS A 21 -16.57 9.06 -2.20
C HIS A 21 -17.12 7.94 -3.10
N LEU A 22 -18.20 7.31 -2.64
CA LEU A 22 -19.01 6.31 -3.34
C LEU A 22 -19.76 6.89 -4.57
N SER A 23 -19.25 7.90 -5.26
CA SER A 23 -20.02 8.62 -6.29
C SER A 23 -19.84 8.12 -7.73
N HIS A 24 -19.00 7.12 -8.00
CA HIS A 24 -18.94 6.50 -9.33
C HIS A 24 -18.95 4.97 -9.29
N ARG A 25 -20.02 4.41 -8.70
CA ARG A 25 -20.51 3.10 -9.13
C ARG A 25 -21.24 3.30 -10.46
N GLN A 26 -20.58 3.01 -11.57
CA GLN A 26 -21.20 2.49 -12.79
C GLN A 26 -20.13 2.09 -13.79
N GLN A 27 -19.65 0.85 -13.70
CA GLN A 27 -19.63 -0.11 -14.81
C GLN A 27 -19.70 -1.51 -14.17
N PRO A 28 -20.79 -2.28 -14.39
CA PRO A 28 -20.80 -3.67 -13.97
C PRO A 28 -19.74 -4.42 -14.77
N LEU A 29 -18.85 -5.15 -14.10
CA LEU A 29 -18.09 -6.22 -14.73
C LEU A 29 -19.10 -7.26 -15.22
N THR A 30 -19.54 -7.16 -16.47
CA THR A 30 -20.29 -8.19 -17.18
C THR A 30 -19.34 -9.33 -17.52
N PHE A 31 -18.97 -10.12 -16.51
CA PHE A 31 -18.35 -11.44 -16.71
C PHE A 31 -18.64 -12.38 -15.54
N LEU A 32 -19.92 -12.48 -15.15
CA LEU A 32 -20.42 -13.58 -14.34
C LEU A 32 -21.78 -14.04 -14.87
N SER A 33 -21.81 -14.47 -16.12
CA SER A 33 -22.73 -15.52 -16.53
C SER A 33 -22.04 -16.84 -16.21
N GLN A 34 -22.60 -17.61 -15.27
CA GLN A 34 -22.09 -18.93 -14.91
C GLN A 34 -21.94 -19.83 -16.14
N PRO A 35 -20.89 -20.67 -16.16
CA PRO A 35 -21.07 -22.04 -16.58
C PRO A 35 -20.81 -22.98 -15.40
N THR A 36 -21.74 -23.90 -15.18
CA THR A 36 -21.56 -25.11 -14.39
C THR A 36 -20.42 -25.94 -14.98
N SER A 37 -19.22 -25.84 -14.39
CA SER A 37 -18.08 -26.72 -14.69
C SER A 37 -17.69 -27.57 -13.48
N PRO A 38 -17.26 -28.83 -13.67
CA PRO A 38 -16.90 -29.76 -12.59
C PRO A 38 -15.65 -29.28 -11.82
N PRO A 39 -15.36 -29.84 -10.62
CA PRO A 39 -14.28 -29.37 -9.76
C PRO A 39 -12.94 -29.32 -10.50
N LEU A 40 -12.28 -28.16 -10.45
CA LEU A 40 -10.99 -27.91 -11.08
C LEU A 40 -9.97 -28.95 -10.58
N ASN A 41 -9.53 -29.81 -11.49
CA ASN A 41 -8.51 -30.82 -11.21
C ASN A 41 -7.14 -30.11 -11.11
N LEU A 42 -6.75 -29.75 -9.89
CA LEU A 42 -5.53 -28.97 -9.57
C LEU A 42 -4.23 -29.78 -9.70
N SER A 43 -4.17 -30.73 -10.63
CA SER A 43 -3.06 -31.69 -10.79
C SER A 43 -2.11 -31.34 -11.95
N THR A 44 -2.52 -30.53 -12.93
CA THR A 44 -1.69 -30.23 -14.09
C THR A 44 -0.91 -28.92 -13.97
N LYS A 45 0.36 -29.10 -13.55
CA LYS A 45 1.55 -28.30 -13.89
C LYS A 45 1.64 -26.87 -13.33
N TRP A 46 2.11 -26.82 -12.08
CA TRP A 46 2.91 -25.74 -11.49
C TRP A 46 4.09 -25.26 -12.40
N ASN A 47 4.52 -26.11 -13.34
CA ASN A 47 5.69 -25.92 -14.20
C ASN A 47 5.57 -24.77 -15.24
N ASN A 48 4.43 -24.08 -15.33
CA ASN A 48 4.21 -23.03 -16.33
C ASN A 48 4.38 -21.59 -15.78
N PHE A 49 4.66 -21.40 -14.49
CA PHE A 49 4.92 -20.07 -13.92
C PHE A 49 6.42 -19.76 -13.93
N LYS A 50 6.91 -19.22 -15.06
CA LYS A 50 8.32 -18.82 -15.31
C LYS A 50 8.98 -17.96 -14.21
N CYS A 51 8.20 -17.30 -13.35
CA CYS A 51 8.71 -16.30 -12.39
C CYS A 51 9.01 -16.83 -10.99
N LEU A 52 8.62 -18.06 -10.64
CA LEU A 52 9.03 -18.64 -9.37
C LEU A 52 10.56 -18.87 -9.31
N ALA A 53 11.26 -18.90 -10.44
CA ALA A 53 12.71 -19.10 -10.49
C ALA A 53 13.53 -18.05 -9.72
N ALA A 54 12.96 -16.86 -9.47
CA ALA A 54 13.62 -15.79 -8.72
C ALA A 54 13.42 -15.88 -7.20
N ILE A 55 12.48 -16.71 -6.72
CA ILE A 55 12.12 -16.77 -5.29
C ILE A 55 12.75 -18.00 -4.64
N SER A 56 13.03 -17.92 -3.34
CA SER A 56 13.64 -19.05 -2.63
C SER A 56 12.81 -20.34 -2.73
N LYS A 57 13.46 -21.51 -2.77
CA LYS A 57 12.76 -22.81 -2.76
C LYS A 57 11.81 -22.94 -1.55
N GLN A 58 12.13 -22.30 -0.44
CA GLN A 58 11.27 -22.25 0.75
C GLN A 58 9.98 -21.46 0.49
N THR A 59 10.09 -20.28 -0.11
CA THR A 59 8.94 -19.45 -0.52
C THR A 59 8.08 -20.17 -1.56
N GLN A 60 8.70 -20.82 -2.54
CA GLN A 60 7.98 -21.63 -3.54
C GLN A 60 7.13 -22.72 -2.88
N ARG A 61 7.74 -23.53 -1.99
CA ARG A 61 7.05 -24.60 -1.27
C ARG A 61 5.91 -24.06 -0.40
N PHE A 62 6.12 -22.92 0.23
CA PHE A 62 5.07 -22.25 1.00
C PHE A 62 3.88 -21.86 0.11
N PHE A 63 4.12 -21.16 -1.01
CA PHE A 63 3.06 -20.78 -1.94
C PHE A 63 2.32 -22.00 -2.53
N SER A 64 3.04 -23.11 -2.83
CA SER A 64 2.40 -24.35 -3.29
C SER A 64 1.50 -24.98 -2.24
N ALA A 65 1.92 -24.96 -0.97
CA ALA A 65 1.16 -25.57 0.11
C ALA A 65 -0.09 -24.76 0.48
N VAL A 66 -0.02 -23.42 0.39
CA VAL A 66 -1.10 -22.53 0.82
C VAL A 66 -2.12 -22.21 -0.29
N LEU A 67 -1.73 -22.28 -1.57
CA LEU A 67 -2.63 -21.97 -2.68
C LEU A 67 -3.93 -22.79 -2.67
N PRO A 68 -3.92 -24.12 -2.44
CA PRO A 68 -5.15 -24.90 -2.36
C PRO A 68 -6.07 -24.45 -1.22
N THR A 69 -5.51 -24.07 -0.06
CA THR A 69 -6.31 -23.65 1.10
C THR A 69 -6.97 -22.29 0.88
N VAL A 70 -6.31 -21.39 0.12
CA VAL A 70 -6.92 -20.13 -0.33
C VAL A 70 -8.04 -20.40 -1.33
N ALA A 71 -7.83 -21.30 -2.29
CA ALA A 71 -8.82 -21.65 -3.29
C ALA A 71 -10.09 -22.27 -2.67
N THR A 72 -9.94 -23.09 -1.63
CA THR A 72 -11.07 -23.68 -0.88
C THR A 72 -11.61 -22.77 0.23
N ARG A 73 -11.05 -21.56 0.40
CA ARG A 73 -11.40 -20.60 1.46
C ARG A 73 -11.28 -21.18 2.87
N ASP A 74 -10.37 -22.13 3.08
CA ASP A 74 -10.04 -22.67 4.40
C ASP A 74 -9.10 -21.70 5.14
N THR A 75 -9.69 -20.70 5.79
CA THR A 75 -8.98 -19.68 6.53
C THR A 75 -8.18 -20.26 7.70
N SER A 76 -8.65 -21.36 8.32
CA SER A 76 -7.96 -22.01 9.44
C SER A 76 -6.67 -22.68 8.99
N ALA A 77 -6.74 -23.51 7.93
CA ALA A 77 -5.56 -24.14 7.35
C ALA A 77 -4.59 -23.12 6.77
N THR A 78 -5.10 -22.08 6.10
CA THR A 78 -4.30 -20.98 5.57
C THR A 78 -3.51 -20.28 6.69
N ASN A 79 -4.18 -19.89 7.78
CA ASN A 79 -3.54 -19.24 8.92
C ASN A 79 -2.51 -20.16 9.60
N ARG A 80 -2.77 -21.47 9.71
CA ARG A 80 -1.82 -22.43 10.25
C ARG A 80 -0.54 -22.50 9.40
N LEU A 81 -0.68 -22.53 8.07
CA LEU A 81 0.46 -22.55 7.15
C LEU A 81 1.26 -21.26 7.20
N ILE A 82 0.61 -20.10 7.25
CA ILE A 82 1.28 -18.79 7.40
C ILE A 82 2.07 -18.75 8.72
N LYS A 83 1.43 -19.13 9.85
CA LYS A 83 2.10 -19.17 11.17
C LYS A 83 3.33 -20.06 11.14
N LYS A 84 3.21 -21.27 10.58
CA LYS A 84 4.32 -22.22 10.45
C LYS A 84 5.44 -21.66 9.57
N PHE A 85 5.09 -21.03 8.44
CA PHE A 85 6.07 -20.44 7.53
C PHE A 85 6.84 -19.30 8.20
N VAL A 86 6.15 -18.34 8.81
CA VAL A 86 6.79 -17.19 9.48
C VAL A 86 7.67 -17.63 10.65
N ALA A 87 7.23 -18.61 11.44
CA ALA A 87 8.00 -19.12 12.57
C ALA A 87 9.28 -19.88 12.17
N SER A 88 9.28 -20.51 10.98
CA SER A 88 10.40 -21.34 10.51
C SER A 88 11.29 -20.66 9.46
N SER A 89 10.96 -19.45 9.03
CA SER A 89 11.67 -18.75 7.96
C SER A 89 12.58 -17.66 8.53
N PRO A 90 13.80 -17.49 8.00
CA PRO A 90 14.61 -16.30 8.26
C PRO A 90 13.87 -15.02 7.85
N LYS A 91 14.19 -13.90 8.52
CA LYS A 91 13.67 -12.56 8.21
C LYS A 91 13.70 -12.24 6.71
N SER A 92 14.84 -12.49 6.05
CA SER A 92 15.01 -12.22 4.62
C SER A 92 14.00 -12.99 3.76
N ILE A 93 13.77 -14.28 4.05
CA ILE A 93 12.86 -15.14 3.29
C ILE A 93 11.40 -14.75 3.50
N ALA A 94 11.01 -14.42 4.74
CA ALA A 94 9.64 -13.98 5.03
C ALA A 94 9.31 -12.64 4.35
N LEU A 95 10.24 -11.68 4.40
CA LEU A 95 10.08 -10.38 3.74
C LEU A 95 10.15 -10.49 2.21
N ASP A 96 11.01 -11.37 1.68
CA ASP A 96 11.08 -11.69 0.25
C ASP A 96 9.75 -12.25 -0.26
N ALA A 97 9.17 -13.23 0.47
CA ALA A 97 7.86 -13.78 0.16
C ALA A 97 6.77 -12.70 0.10
N LEU A 98 6.71 -11.81 1.09
CA LEU A 98 5.76 -10.71 1.11
C LEU A 98 6.02 -9.72 -0.04
N SER A 99 7.28 -9.37 -0.31
CA SER A 99 7.65 -8.48 -1.41
C SER A 99 7.20 -9.02 -2.77
N HIS A 100 7.26 -10.34 -2.97
CA HIS A 100 6.77 -10.99 -4.18
C HIS A 100 5.25 -10.88 -4.34
N LEU A 101 4.49 -11.02 -3.25
CA LEU A 101 3.04 -10.82 -3.27
C LEU A 101 2.65 -9.36 -3.53
N LEU A 102 3.47 -8.39 -3.12
CA LEU A 102 3.19 -6.96 -3.26
C LEU A 102 3.67 -6.37 -4.59
N SER A 103 4.47 -7.10 -5.38
CA SER A 103 5.06 -6.57 -6.60
C SER A 103 4.05 -6.44 -7.75
N PRO A 104 4.02 -5.31 -8.49
CA PRO A 104 3.12 -5.08 -9.63
C PRO A 104 3.27 -6.09 -10.77
N ASN A 105 4.48 -6.62 -10.95
CA ASN A 105 4.83 -7.45 -12.11
C ASN A 105 4.99 -8.94 -11.76
N SER A 106 4.56 -9.34 -10.57
CA SER A 106 4.68 -10.74 -10.18
C SER A 106 3.66 -11.58 -10.94
N THR A 107 4.14 -12.48 -11.80
CA THR A 107 3.28 -13.47 -12.48
C THR A 107 2.96 -14.60 -11.50
N HIS A 108 2.15 -14.26 -10.49
CA HIS A 108 1.60 -15.19 -9.53
C HIS A 108 0.16 -15.57 -9.91
N HIS A 109 -0.28 -16.71 -9.39
CA HIS A 109 -1.70 -17.03 -9.43
C HIS A 109 -2.48 -15.90 -8.72
N PRO A 110 -3.53 -15.30 -9.32
CA PRO A 110 -4.21 -14.13 -8.75
C PRO A 110 -4.70 -14.33 -7.30
N LEU A 111 -5.05 -15.57 -6.94
CA LEU A 111 -5.45 -15.90 -5.56
C LEU A 111 -4.36 -15.66 -4.50
N LEU A 112 -3.07 -15.69 -4.88
CA LEU A 112 -1.98 -15.48 -3.91
C LEU A 112 -1.96 -14.05 -3.36
N TYR A 113 -2.51 -13.06 -4.07
CA TYR A 113 -2.60 -11.70 -3.57
C TYR A 113 -3.46 -11.57 -2.31
N PHE A 114 -4.43 -12.47 -2.09
CA PHE A 114 -5.22 -12.50 -0.86
C PHE A 114 -4.41 -12.90 0.38
N LEU A 115 -3.20 -13.43 0.20
CA LEU A 115 -2.30 -13.77 1.31
C LEU A 115 -1.47 -12.60 1.80
N ALA A 116 -1.40 -11.49 1.04
CA ALA A 116 -0.49 -10.40 1.37
C ALA A 116 -0.78 -9.79 2.74
N LEU A 117 -2.04 -9.46 3.04
CA LEU A 117 -2.41 -8.92 4.35
C LEU A 117 -2.25 -9.94 5.48
N PRO A 118 -2.80 -11.18 5.40
CA PRO A 118 -2.57 -12.19 6.44
C PRO A 118 -1.08 -12.47 6.72
N LEU A 119 -0.26 -12.53 5.67
CA LEU A 119 1.18 -12.72 5.81
C LEU A 119 1.85 -11.49 6.44
N TYR A 120 1.51 -10.28 6.01
CA TYR A 120 2.00 -9.03 6.60
C TYR A 120 1.67 -8.95 8.09
N LEU A 121 0.41 -9.18 8.47
CA LEU A 121 -0.01 -9.15 9.87
C LEU A 121 0.80 -10.16 10.69
N LYS A 122 0.96 -11.39 10.20
CA LYS A 122 1.73 -12.39 10.93
C LYS A 122 3.21 -12.06 11.04
N ILE A 123 3.81 -11.48 9.99
CA ILE A 123 5.19 -10.98 10.04
C ILE A 123 5.30 -9.83 11.04
N SER A 124 4.30 -8.95 11.12
CA SER A 124 4.31 -7.78 11.99
C SER A 124 4.30 -8.11 13.49
N GLU A 125 3.83 -9.30 13.86
CA GLU A 125 3.86 -9.83 15.23
C GLU A 125 5.25 -10.35 15.65
N THR A 126 6.21 -10.47 14.73
CA THR A 126 7.54 -11.02 15.04
C THR A 126 8.45 -9.98 15.69
N SER A 127 9.30 -10.40 16.62
CA SER A 127 10.21 -9.51 17.35
C SER A 127 11.28 -8.84 16.48
N TRP A 128 11.63 -9.46 15.34
CA TRP A 128 12.62 -8.93 14.40
C TRP A 128 12.03 -7.95 13.37
N PHE A 129 10.69 -7.83 13.34
CA PHE A 129 10.02 -6.96 12.39
C PHE A 129 10.24 -5.50 12.75
N SER A 130 10.73 -4.75 11.78
CA SER A 130 10.83 -3.30 11.86
C SER A 130 9.76 -2.72 10.95
N TRP A 131 8.80 -2.03 11.55
CA TRP A 131 7.71 -1.41 10.81
C TRP A 131 8.25 -0.41 9.79
N ASN A 132 7.67 -0.43 8.59
CA ASN A 132 8.15 0.34 7.44
C ASN A 132 6.97 0.96 6.69
N PRO A 133 6.87 2.30 6.58
CA PRO A 133 5.74 2.97 5.93
C PRO A 133 5.59 2.59 4.47
N LYS A 134 6.69 2.29 3.77
CA LYS A 134 6.66 1.86 2.36
C LYS A 134 6.01 0.49 2.20
N LEU A 135 6.32 -0.44 3.11
CA LEU A 135 5.72 -1.78 3.08
C LEU A 135 4.22 -1.71 3.32
N VAL A 136 3.80 -0.91 4.31
CA VAL A 136 2.37 -0.70 4.61
C VAL A 136 1.65 -0.07 3.42
N ALA A 137 2.24 0.96 2.79
CA ALA A 137 1.66 1.59 1.61
C ALA A 137 1.44 0.59 0.46
N GLN A 138 2.35 -0.36 0.25
CA GLN A 138 2.17 -1.42 -0.75
C GLN A 138 1.01 -2.36 -0.40
N VAL A 139 0.86 -2.75 0.87
CA VAL A 139 -0.26 -3.57 1.34
C VAL A 139 -1.58 -2.82 1.13
N VAL A 140 -1.63 -1.54 1.49
CA VAL A 140 -2.80 -0.66 1.32
C VAL A 140 -3.23 -0.59 -0.15
N VAL A 141 -2.30 -0.30 -1.07
CA VAL A 141 -2.61 -0.24 -2.51
C VAL A 141 -3.13 -1.59 -3.03
N LEU A 142 -2.59 -2.70 -2.53
CA LEU A 142 -3.07 -4.02 -2.91
C LEU A 142 -4.49 -4.30 -2.37
N LEU A 143 -4.81 -3.89 -1.14
CA LEU A 143 -6.14 -4.04 -0.56
C LEU A 143 -7.20 -3.21 -1.30
N ASP A 144 -6.87 -1.96 -1.65
CA ASP A 144 -7.74 -1.10 -2.44
C ASP A 144 -8.04 -1.72 -3.82
N LYS A 145 -7.02 -2.28 -4.48
CA LYS A 145 -7.20 -3.02 -5.74
C LYS A 145 -8.05 -4.29 -5.62
N GLN A 146 -8.07 -4.91 -4.44
CA GLN A 146 -8.91 -6.08 -4.17
C GLN A 146 -10.34 -5.72 -3.75
N GLY A 147 -10.63 -4.44 -3.48
CA GLY A 147 -11.91 -4.00 -2.92
C GLY A 147 -12.13 -4.49 -1.49
N LEU A 148 -11.05 -4.76 -0.74
CA LEU A 148 -11.12 -5.14 0.67
C LEU A 148 -11.22 -3.89 1.54
N ASP A 149 -12.33 -3.16 1.38
CA ASP A 149 -12.51 -1.81 1.94
C ASP A 149 -12.42 -1.81 3.48
N LYS A 150 -12.96 -2.84 4.16
CA LYS A 150 -12.92 -2.90 5.63
C LYS A 150 -11.50 -3.05 6.16
N GLU A 151 -10.74 -3.97 5.56
CA GLU A 151 -9.35 -4.23 5.92
C GLU A 151 -8.44 -3.06 5.55
N LEU A 152 -8.70 -2.44 4.40
CA LEU A 152 -8.06 -1.22 3.95
C LEU A 152 -8.24 -0.10 4.98
N GLU A 153 -9.49 0.21 5.32
CA GLU A 153 -9.84 1.27 6.28
C GLU A 153 -9.23 1.01 7.67
N ALA A 154 -9.29 -0.24 8.15
CA ALA A 154 -8.69 -0.60 9.43
C ALA A 154 -7.17 -0.39 9.43
N LEU A 155 -6.46 -0.84 8.38
CA LEU A 155 -5.01 -0.68 8.27
C LEU A 155 -4.62 0.80 8.11
N MET A 156 -5.41 1.58 7.37
CA MET A 156 -5.20 3.00 7.18
C MET A 156 -5.40 3.79 8.46
N SER A 157 -6.48 3.52 9.19
CA SER A 157 -6.77 4.16 10.48
C SER A 157 -5.67 3.86 11.52
N GLU A 158 -5.27 2.59 11.65
CA GLU A 158 -4.17 2.20 12.54
C GLU A 158 -2.86 2.90 12.15
N THR A 159 -2.55 2.95 10.85
CA THR A 159 -1.33 3.59 10.35
C THR A 159 -1.32 5.09 10.60
N VAL A 160 -2.42 5.78 10.31
CA VAL A 160 -2.53 7.23 10.53
C VAL A 160 -2.46 7.55 12.02
N SER A 161 -3.17 6.82 12.88
CA SER A 161 -3.10 7.01 14.34
C SER A 161 -1.68 6.80 14.88
N ARG A 162 -0.99 5.75 14.42
CA ARG A 162 0.41 5.49 14.79
C ARG A 162 1.36 6.62 14.41
N LEU A 163 1.07 7.35 13.34
CA LEU A 163 1.93 8.39 12.76
C LEU A 163 1.46 9.81 13.08
N GLU A 164 0.36 9.98 13.82
CA GLU A 164 -0.35 11.25 14.01
C GLU A 164 0.60 12.38 14.48
N PHE A 165 1.48 12.09 15.44
CA PHE A 165 2.44 13.05 15.98
C PHE A 165 3.83 12.97 15.33
N LYS A 166 3.96 12.23 14.23
CA LYS A 166 5.21 11.96 13.51
C LYS A 166 5.13 12.48 12.09
N GLU A 167 4.97 13.79 11.94
CA GLU A 167 4.76 14.46 10.66
C GLU A 167 5.75 14.05 9.56
N ARG A 168 7.03 13.84 9.91
CA ARG A 168 8.06 13.36 8.97
C ARG A 168 7.83 11.92 8.50
N GLU A 169 7.31 11.04 9.34
CA GLU A 169 6.97 9.66 8.95
C GLU A 169 5.64 9.63 8.21
N LEU A 170 4.67 10.46 8.63
CA LEU A 170 3.36 10.59 7.99
C LEU A 170 3.49 11.07 6.53
N VAL A 171 4.31 12.10 6.28
CA VAL A 171 4.56 12.56 4.91
C VAL A 171 5.22 11.46 4.06
N LEU A 172 6.19 10.72 4.63
CA LEU A 172 6.83 9.61 3.90
C LEU A 172 5.82 8.49 3.60
N PHE A 173 4.88 8.22 4.49
CA PHE A 173 3.81 7.26 4.25
C PHE A 173 2.94 7.67 3.05
N TYR A 174 2.43 8.91 3.04
CA TYR A 174 1.64 9.42 1.92
C TYR A 174 2.45 9.53 0.61
N CYS A 175 3.73 9.93 0.67
CA CYS A 175 4.62 9.89 -0.48
C CYS A 175 4.74 8.47 -1.06
N ASN A 176 4.85 7.46 -0.19
CA ASN A 176 4.88 6.06 -0.64
C ASN A 176 3.55 5.63 -1.25
N LEU A 177 2.40 6.08 -0.74
CA LEU A 177 1.09 5.78 -1.34
C LEU A 177 0.96 6.38 -2.74
N VAL A 178 1.30 7.65 -2.92
CA VAL A 178 1.32 8.31 -4.24
C VAL A 178 2.22 7.55 -5.21
N GLY A 179 3.46 7.26 -4.79
CA GLY A 179 4.42 6.56 -5.63
C GLY A 179 4.10 5.08 -5.90
N CYS A 180 3.40 4.40 -4.99
CA CYS A 180 2.92 3.04 -5.25
C CYS A 180 1.73 3.07 -6.21
N ASN A 181 0.72 3.89 -5.94
CA ASN A 181 -0.45 4.00 -6.82
C ASN A 181 -0.09 4.39 -8.25
N SER A 182 0.89 5.28 -8.42
CA SER A 182 1.35 5.69 -9.76
C SER A 182 2.01 4.56 -10.53
N LYS A 183 2.95 3.82 -9.91
CA LYS A 183 3.57 2.62 -10.51
C LYS A 183 2.59 1.52 -10.87
N HIS A 184 1.48 1.48 -10.14
CA HIS A 184 0.41 0.53 -10.32
C HIS A 184 -0.69 1.01 -11.28
N ASN A 185 -0.52 2.20 -11.89
CA ASN A 185 -1.48 2.94 -12.71
C ASN A 185 -2.91 2.93 -12.13
N TRP A 186 -3.00 3.14 -10.82
CA TRP A 186 -4.27 3.06 -10.09
C TRP A 186 -4.81 4.46 -9.80
N ALA A 187 -5.59 5.00 -10.74
CA ALA A 187 -6.02 6.40 -10.73
C ALA A 187 -6.79 6.80 -9.46
N ARG A 188 -7.79 6.01 -9.05
CA ARG A 188 -8.60 6.28 -7.85
C ARG A 188 -7.73 6.45 -6.60
N GLY A 189 -6.94 5.42 -6.26
CA GLY A 189 -6.08 5.46 -5.08
C GLY A 189 -4.96 6.51 -5.20
N PHE A 190 -4.50 6.81 -6.43
CA PHE A 190 -3.57 7.90 -6.68
C PHE A 190 -4.17 9.25 -6.30
N ASP A 191 -5.36 9.58 -6.79
CA ASP A 191 -6.04 10.86 -6.53
C ASP A 191 -6.35 11.06 -5.05
N ASP A 192 -6.81 10.01 -4.37
CA ASP A 192 -7.06 10.03 -2.93
C ASP A 192 -5.75 10.29 -2.15
N SER A 193 -4.69 9.54 -2.47
CA SER A 193 -3.38 9.67 -1.82
C SER A 193 -2.74 11.04 -2.08
N TYR A 194 -2.88 11.53 -3.31
CA TYR A 194 -2.39 12.84 -3.74
C TYR A 194 -3.07 13.95 -2.94
N SER A 195 -4.40 13.91 -2.85
CA SER A 195 -5.18 14.92 -2.14
C SER A 195 -4.80 15.00 -0.66
N ARG A 196 -4.59 13.84 -0.02
CA ARG A 196 -4.13 13.76 1.39
C ARG A 196 -2.72 14.30 1.58
N LEU A 197 -1.80 13.94 0.68
CA LEU A 197 -0.44 14.45 0.71
C LEU A 197 -0.42 15.97 0.52
N ASN A 198 -1.20 16.48 -0.42
CA ASN A 198 -1.30 17.91 -0.68
C ASN A 198 -1.84 18.67 0.53
N GLN A 199 -2.90 18.15 1.18
CA GLN A 199 -3.41 18.72 2.42
C GLN A 199 -2.33 18.78 3.50
N LEU A 200 -1.62 17.66 3.74
CA LEU A 200 -0.52 17.62 4.71
C LEU A 200 0.60 18.62 4.39
N VAL A 201 0.94 18.78 3.11
CA VAL A 201 1.94 19.75 2.65
C VAL A 201 1.48 21.20 2.88
N CYS A 202 0.20 21.50 2.65
CA CYS A 202 -0.38 22.81 2.87
C CYS A 202 -0.42 23.19 4.36
N ASP A 203 -0.82 22.24 5.21
CA ASP A 203 -0.99 22.48 6.65
C ASP A 203 0.34 22.50 7.41
N SER A 204 1.38 21.89 6.87
CA SER A 204 2.70 21.81 7.52
C SER A 204 3.45 23.15 7.51
N ASN A 205 4.24 23.41 8.55
CA ASN A 205 5.26 24.46 8.54
C ASN A 205 6.68 23.91 8.27
N SER A 206 6.83 22.59 8.18
CA SER A 206 8.12 21.93 8.02
C SER A 206 8.59 21.96 6.56
N VAL A 207 9.73 22.63 6.31
CA VAL A 207 10.37 22.65 4.98
C VAL A 207 10.65 21.24 4.46
N TYR A 208 11.02 20.32 5.35
CA TYR A 208 11.24 18.92 4.99
C TYR A 208 9.96 18.27 4.46
N VAL A 209 8.84 18.43 5.17
CA VAL A 209 7.54 17.84 4.80
C VAL A 209 7.10 18.36 3.45
N LYS A 210 7.14 19.69 3.27
CA LYS A 210 6.81 20.31 1.99
C LYS A 210 7.69 19.78 0.86
N LYS A 211 9.01 19.77 1.04
CA LYS A 211 9.95 19.28 0.01
C LYS A 211 9.66 17.82 -0.38
N GLN A 212 9.46 16.93 0.60
CA GLN A 212 9.18 15.52 0.32
C GLN A 212 7.83 15.33 -0.39
N GLY A 213 6.80 16.04 0.05
CA GLY A 213 5.48 15.95 -0.54
C GLY A 213 5.45 16.47 -1.97
N TYR A 214 6.01 17.65 -2.24
CA TYR A 214 6.16 18.18 -3.59
C TYR A 214 6.90 17.21 -4.50
N LYS A 215 8.04 16.68 -4.06
CA LYS A 215 8.82 15.72 -4.84
C LYS A 215 8.01 14.48 -5.23
N ALA A 216 7.29 13.89 -4.27
CA ALA A 216 6.50 12.69 -4.52
C ALA A 216 5.27 12.97 -5.41
N MET A 217 4.59 14.09 -5.20
CA MET A 217 3.44 14.51 -6.02
C MET A 217 3.85 14.78 -7.47
N ILE A 218 4.93 15.55 -7.70
CA ILE A 218 5.47 15.82 -9.04
C ILE A 218 5.85 14.51 -9.74
N SER A 219 6.63 13.67 -9.06
CA SER A 219 7.06 12.37 -9.59
C SER A 219 5.86 11.46 -9.93
N GLY A 220 4.88 11.41 -9.03
CA GLY A 220 3.64 10.64 -9.22
C GLY A 220 2.80 11.13 -10.40
N LEU A 221 2.63 12.45 -10.56
CA LEU A 221 1.90 13.04 -11.67
C LEU A 221 2.56 12.73 -13.02
N CYS A 222 3.89 12.85 -13.10
CA CYS A 222 4.64 12.47 -14.30
C CYS A 222 4.42 10.99 -14.67
N GLU A 223 4.51 10.09 -13.69
CA GLU A 223 4.30 8.65 -13.89
C GLU A 223 2.85 8.34 -14.34
N MET A 224 1.87 9.13 -13.89
CA MET A 224 0.47 9.04 -14.31
C MET A 224 0.16 9.76 -15.63
N GLY A 225 1.18 10.31 -16.32
CA GLY A 225 1.01 11.03 -17.59
C GLY A 225 0.40 12.45 -17.45
N ARG A 226 0.32 12.98 -16.23
CA ARG A 226 -0.28 14.29 -15.89
C ARG A 226 0.76 15.41 -15.84
N ALA A 227 1.58 15.51 -16.89
CA ALA A 227 2.74 16.40 -16.95
C ALA A 227 2.40 17.90 -16.74
N ARG A 228 1.24 18.37 -17.24
CA ARG A 228 0.81 19.76 -17.07
C ARG A 228 0.61 20.13 -15.60
N GLU A 229 0.00 19.24 -14.83
CA GLU A 229 -0.20 19.45 -13.38
C GLU A 229 1.14 19.39 -12.64
N ALA A 230 2.04 18.51 -13.05
CA ALA A 230 3.39 18.43 -12.48
C ALA A 230 4.17 19.75 -12.70
N GLU A 231 4.04 20.37 -13.88
CA GLU A 231 4.69 21.64 -14.21
C GLU A 231 4.16 22.80 -13.36
N VAL A 232 2.85 22.89 -13.15
CA VAL A 232 2.23 23.86 -12.22
C VAL A 232 2.82 23.70 -10.82
N LEU A 233 2.91 22.45 -10.36
CA LEU A 233 3.39 22.13 -9.02
C LEU A 233 4.90 22.45 -8.85
N ILE A 234 5.71 22.32 -9.91
CA ILE A 234 7.11 22.77 -9.95
C ILE A 234 7.18 24.31 -9.81
N GLY A 235 6.29 25.04 -10.47
CA GLY A 235 6.16 26.50 -10.36
C GLY A 235 5.90 26.92 -8.91
N GLU A 236 4.88 26.35 -8.28
CA GLU A 236 4.55 26.61 -6.88
C GLU A 236 5.71 26.30 -5.92
N MET A 237 6.42 25.19 -6.14
CA MET A 237 7.57 24.80 -5.34
C MET A 237 8.68 25.87 -5.41
N ARG A 238 8.94 26.42 -6.59
CA ARG A 238 9.93 27.49 -6.80
C ARG A 238 9.52 28.80 -6.17
N GLU A 239 8.26 29.20 -6.32
CA GLU A 239 7.72 30.43 -5.69
C GLU A 239 7.83 30.38 -4.17
N ARG A 240 7.70 29.19 -3.58
CA ARG A 240 7.89 28.94 -2.14
C ARG A 240 9.37 28.78 -1.73
N GLY A 241 10.31 29.09 -2.61
CA GLY A 241 11.76 29.07 -2.33
C GLY A 241 12.37 27.67 -2.24
N MET A 242 11.62 26.61 -2.61
CA MET A 242 12.13 25.24 -2.61
C MET A 242 12.69 24.90 -3.99
N LYS A 243 13.91 24.35 -4.03
CA LYS A 243 14.53 23.90 -5.28
C LYS A 243 13.99 22.51 -5.66
N PRO A 244 13.40 22.34 -6.84
CA PRO A 244 13.10 21.01 -7.37
C PRO A 244 14.41 20.24 -7.52
N ASP A 245 14.42 18.98 -7.10
CA ASP A 245 15.54 18.11 -7.40
C ASP A 245 15.50 17.82 -8.92
N ILE A 246 16.61 18.08 -9.62
CA ILE A 246 16.78 17.67 -11.01
C ILE A 246 17.08 16.17 -10.94
N VAL A 247 16.15 15.34 -11.40
CA VAL A 247 16.34 13.88 -11.51
C VAL A 247 16.92 13.56 -12.86
#